data_AF-A0A6I5H5A2-F1
#
_entry.id   AF-A0A6I5H5A2-F1
#
_cell.length_a   1.000
_cell.length_b   1.000
_cell.length_c   1.000
_cell.angle_alpha   90.00
_cell.angle_beta   90.00
_cell.angle_gamma   90.00
#
_symmetry.space_group_name_H-M   'P 1'
#
loop_
_entity.id
_entity.type
_entity.pdbx_description
1 polymer ?
#
loop_
_entity_poly.entity_id
_entity_poly.type
_entity_poly.pdbx_seq_one_letter_code
_entity_poly.pdbx_strand_id
1 'polypeptide(L)'
;PSAQAAPAAAPAPAPAPPGATLGVEVVDAGKPGALVVGVHVPGSGYAAGLIRGDVVLQLGSDRVDTAADLARAVRRARPGKAVLLTVRHSGGGYQQLTVTPGVVT
;
A
#
# COMPACT_ATOMS: atom_id res chain seq x y z
N PRO A 1 -35.75 0.45 24.92
CA PRO A 1 -34.36 -0.03 25.11
C PRO A 1 -34.08 -1.22 24.18
N SER A 2 -33.29 -1.10 23.10
CA SER A 2 -31.86 -0.79 23.15
C SER A 2 -31.42 -0.05 21.89
N ALA A 3 -30.76 1.09 22.09
CA ALA A 3 -29.96 1.74 21.07
C ALA A 3 -28.59 1.05 21.00
N GLN A 4 -28.17 0.63 19.82
CA GLN A 4 -26.74 0.65 19.48
C GLN A 4 -26.58 1.33 18.12
N ALA A 5 -25.96 2.50 18.22
CA ALA A 5 -25.55 3.38 17.16
C ALA A 5 -24.75 2.65 16.07
N ALA A 6 -25.05 3.02 14.83
CA ALA A 6 -24.10 2.92 13.74
C ALA A 6 -22.83 3.72 14.05
N PRO A 7 -21.65 3.22 13.67
CA PRO A 7 -20.63 4.01 13.04
C PRO A 7 -20.83 3.85 11.52
N ALA A 8 -21.37 4.87 10.88
CA ALA A 8 -20.54 5.78 10.09
C ALA A 8 -19.86 5.05 8.93
N ALA A 9 -20.49 5.24 7.76
CA ALA A 9 -19.95 5.09 6.42
C ALA A 9 -18.44 4.88 6.38
N ALA A 10 -18.01 3.75 5.82
CA ALA A 10 -16.69 3.67 5.20
C ALA A 10 -16.52 4.94 4.35
N PRO A 11 -15.45 5.74 4.57
CA PRO A 11 -15.21 6.85 3.69
C PRO A 11 -15.00 6.24 2.32
N ALA A 12 -15.92 6.51 1.39
CA ALA A 12 -15.65 6.30 -0.02
C ALA A 12 -14.29 6.94 -0.28
N PRO A 13 -13.28 6.19 -0.75
CA PRO A 13 -11.97 6.76 -0.98
C PRO A 13 -12.18 7.89 -1.98
N ALA A 14 -11.91 9.11 -1.55
CA ALA A 14 -11.95 10.27 -2.42
C ALA A 14 -11.17 9.95 -3.71
N PRO A 15 -11.64 10.38 -4.89
CA PRO A 15 -10.87 10.21 -6.11
C PRO A 15 -9.56 10.97 -5.89
N ALA A 16 -8.49 10.23 -5.63
CA ALA A 16 -7.18 10.82 -5.47
C ALA A 16 -6.84 11.55 -6.78
N PRO A 17 -6.23 12.75 -6.72
CA PRO A 17 -5.71 13.41 -7.91
C PRO A 17 -4.77 12.43 -8.64
N PRO A 18 -4.49 12.61 -9.95
CA PRO A 18 -3.55 11.77 -10.70
C PRO A 18 -2.15 11.90 -10.11
N GLY A 19 -1.92 11.15 -9.05
CA GLY A 19 -0.67 10.92 -8.37
C GLY A 19 -0.29 9.46 -8.60
N ALA A 20 1.00 9.17 -8.47
CA ALA A 20 1.51 7.81 -8.58
C ALA A 20 0.63 6.85 -7.75
N THR A 21 0.09 5.82 -8.41
CA THR A 21 -0.65 4.77 -7.74
C THR A 21 0.14 3.47 -7.82
N LEU A 22 0.06 2.68 -6.75
CA LEU A 22 0.57 1.32 -6.73
C LEU A 22 -0.50 0.29 -7.11
N GLY A 23 -1.78 0.68 -7.17
CA GLY A 23 -2.88 -0.28 -7.34
C GLY A 23 -2.88 -1.36 -6.25
N VAL A 24 -2.58 -0.99 -5.00
CA VAL A 24 -2.60 -1.91 -3.85
C VAL A 24 -3.49 -1.34 -2.76
N GLU A 25 -4.22 -2.22 -2.09
CA GLU A 25 -4.96 -1.92 -0.88
C GLU A 25 -4.12 -2.38 0.31
N VAL A 26 -3.86 -1.44 1.21
CA VAL A 26 -3.07 -1.67 2.42
C VAL A 26 -3.83 -1.20 3.65
N VAL A 27 -3.65 -1.95 4.73
CA VAL A 27 -4.15 -1.62 6.07
C VAL A 27 -3.01 -1.59 7.06
N ASP A 28 -3.25 -1.00 8.23
CA ASP A 28 -2.28 -1.04 9.31
C ASP A 28 -2.10 -2.47 9.83
N ALA A 29 -0.86 -2.94 9.95
CA ALA A 29 -0.58 -4.29 10.42
C ALA A 29 -0.72 -4.45 11.95
N GLY A 30 -0.97 -3.36 12.70
CA GLY A 30 -0.88 -3.30 14.16
C GLY A 30 0.55 -3.43 14.70
N LYS A 31 1.54 -3.34 13.80
CA LYS A 31 2.99 -3.42 14.01
C LYS A 31 3.62 -2.48 12.96
N PRO A 32 4.90 -2.08 13.08
CA PRO A 32 5.54 -1.31 12.03
C PRO A 32 5.40 -2.04 10.70
N GLY A 33 4.66 -1.44 9.78
CA GLY A 33 4.40 -1.93 8.44
C GLY A 33 2.97 -1.76 7.96
N ALA A 34 2.84 -1.67 6.63
CA ALA A 34 1.56 -1.66 5.94
C ALA A 34 1.25 -3.06 5.40
N LEU A 35 0.21 -3.72 5.94
CA LEU A 35 -0.25 -5.02 5.46
C LEU A 35 -1.01 -4.87 4.15
N VAL A 36 -0.55 -5.53 3.10
CA VAL A 36 -1.22 -5.63 1.80
C VAL A 36 -2.41 -6.56 1.95
N VAL A 37 -3.60 -5.99 1.84
CA VAL A 37 -4.86 -6.74 1.83
C VAL A 37 -5.41 -6.92 0.42
N GLY A 38 -4.96 -6.14 -0.55
CA GLY A 38 -5.46 -6.25 -1.91
C GLY A 38 -4.42 -5.78 -2.91
N VAL A 39 -4.43 -6.40 -4.08
CA VAL A 39 -3.59 -6.00 -5.20
C VAL A 39 -4.49 -5.96 -6.43
N HIS A 40 -4.56 -4.79 -7.06
CA HIS A 40 -5.38 -4.55 -8.23
C HIS A 40 -4.65 -5.00 -9.50
N VAL A 41 -5.39 -5.63 -10.41
CA VAL A 41 -4.86 -6.13 -11.69
C VAL A 41 -5.74 -5.59 -12.82
N PRO A 42 -5.17 -4.88 -13.82
CA PRO A 42 -3.76 -4.52 -13.95
C PRO A 42 -3.34 -3.40 -12.96
N GLY A 43 -2.15 -3.52 -12.38
CA GLY A 43 -1.61 -2.55 -11.43
C GLY A 43 -0.09 -2.67 -11.28
N SER A 44 0.56 -1.56 -10.94
CA SER A 44 2.02 -1.49 -10.71
C SER A 44 2.48 -2.39 -9.56
N GLY A 45 1.68 -2.50 -8.50
CA GLY A 45 1.95 -3.41 -7.38
C GLY A 45 1.88 -4.87 -7.79
N TYR A 46 0.92 -5.24 -8.64
CA TYR A 46 0.87 -6.59 -9.22
C TYR A 46 2.08 -6.86 -10.12
N ALA A 47 2.43 -5.91 -10.98
CA ALA A 47 3.60 -6.03 -11.86
C ALA A 47 4.92 -6.16 -11.09
N ALA A 48 4.99 -5.60 -9.87
CA ALA A 48 6.13 -5.76 -8.97
C ALA A 48 6.13 -7.08 -8.20
N GLY A 49 5.07 -7.88 -8.29
CA GLY A 49 4.95 -9.15 -7.58
C GLY A 49 4.54 -9.00 -6.12
N LEU A 50 3.91 -7.89 -5.73
CA LEU A 50 3.26 -7.81 -4.41
C LEU A 50 2.10 -8.79 -4.37
N ILE A 51 1.97 -9.46 -3.22
CA ILE A 51 0.87 -10.38 -2.95
C ILE A 51 0.13 -9.97 -1.68
N ARG A 52 -1.15 -10.36 -1.61
CA ARG A 52 -1.94 -10.19 -0.39
C ARG A 52 -1.30 -10.97 0.76
N GLY A 53 -1.13 -10.32 1.90
CA GLY A 53 -0.47 -10.86 3.08
C GLY A 53 0.95 -10.34 3.30
N ASP A 54 1.51 -9.62 2.33
CA ASP A 54 2.81 -8.97 2.50
C ASP A 54 2.71 -7.75 3.40
N VAL A 55 3.67 -7.59 4.31
CA VAL A 55 3.77 -6.39 5.15
C VAL A 55 4.88 -5.50 4.60
N VAL A 56 4.52 -4.36 4.03
CA VAL A 56 5.50 -3.38 3.55
C VAL A 56 6.12 -2.66 4.74
N LEU A 57 7.44 -2.66 4.82
CA LEU A 57 8.21 -2.03 5.90
C LEU A 57 9.00 -0.81 5.43
N GLN A 58 9.28 -0.73 4.13
CA GLN A 58 10.06 0.37 3.56
C GLN A 58 9.72 0.57 2.09
N LEU A 59 9.63 1.82 1.66
CA LEU A 59 9.52 2.23 0.27
C LEU A 59 10.71 3.11 -0.11
N GLY A 60 11.67 2.51 -0.79
CA GLY A 60 12.90 3.13 -1.26
C GLY A 60 13.75 3.52 -0.06
N SER A 61 13.76 4.82 0.22
CA SER A 61 14.46 5.43 1.33
C SER A 61 13.54 5.81 2.50
N ASP A 62 12.22 5.76 2.30
CA ASP A 62 11.22 6.10 3.31
C ASP A 62 10.81 4.84 4.08
N ARG A 63 10.81 4.93 5.41
CA ARG A 63 10.37 3.85 6.30
C ARG A 63 8.86 3.88 6.42
N VAL A 64 8.24 2.73 6.19
CA VAL A 64 6.79 2.58 6.21
C VAL A 64 6.40 1.86 7.50
N ASP A 65 5.97 2.65 8.48
CA ASP A 65 5.47 2.10 9.75
C ASP A 65 3.95 1.90 9.74
N THR A 66 3.22 2.60 8.87
CA THR A 66 1.74 2.53 8.78
C THR A 66 1.27 2.57 7.32
N ALA A 67 0.03 2.16 7.06
CA ALA A 67 -0.58 2.27 5.72
C ALA A 67 -0.63 3.73 5.20
N ALA A 68 -0.83 4.70 6.10
CA ALA A 68 -0.82 6.11 5.75
C ALA A 68 0.58 6.59 5.34
N ASP A 69 1.62 6.05 5.95
CA ASP A 69 3.00 6.35 5.59
C ASP A 69 3.31 5.82 4.18
N LEU A 70 2.93 4.58 3.88
CA LEU A 70 3.07 4.02 2.53
C LEU A 70 2.39 4.92 1.50
N ALA A 71 1.14 5.32 1.75
CA ALA A 71 0.41 6.19 0.84
C ALA A 71 1.12 7.53 0.60
N ARG A 72 1.74 8.11 1.64
CA ARG A 72 2.54 9.33 1.52
C ARG A 72 3.83 9.09 0.73
N ALA A 73 4.54 8.02 1.03
CA ALA A 73 5.78 7.63 0.36
C ALA A 73 5.53 7.36 -1.13
N VAL A 74 4.44 6.68 -1.48
CA VAL A 74 4.01 6.44 -2.87
C VAL A 74 3.66 7.74 -3.58
N ARG A 75 2.96 8.67 -2.92
CA ARG A 75 2.66 9.99 -3.49
C ARG A 75 3.92 10.85 -3.69
N ARG A 76 4.95 10.67 -2.86
CA ARG A 76 6.27 11.29 -3.04
C ARG A 76 7.09 10.60 -4.12
N ALA A 77 6.90 9.29 -4.30
CA ALA A 77 7.56 8.52 -5.32
C ALA A 77 7.13 8.99 -6.72
N ARG A 78 8.11 9.09 -7.62
CA ARG A 78 7.84 9.49 -9.01
C ARG A 78 7.17 8.33 -9.75
N PRO A 79 6.01 8.54 -10.40
CA PRO A 79 5.47 7.53 -11.29
C PRO A 79 6.43 7.29 -12.46
N GLY A 80 6.54 6.04 -12.89
CA GLY A 80 7.49 5.59 -13.91
C GLY A 80 8.92 5.35 -13.41
N LYS A 81 9.25 5.69 -12.16
CA LYS A 81 10.56 5.38 -11.56
C LYS A 81 10.47 4.12 -10.71
N ALA A 82 11.32 3.14 -11.01
CA ALA A 82 11.49 1.96 -10.16
C ALA A 82 11.95 2.38 -8.76
N VAL A 83 11.21 1.97 -7.74
CA VAL A 83 11.49 2.16 -6.32
C VAL A 83 11.59 0.79 -5.66
N LEU A 84 12.61 0.61 -4.84
CA LEU A 84 12.79 -0.62 -4.07
C LEU A 84 11.76 -0.66 -2.94
N LEU A 85 11.11 -1.78 -2.71
CA LEU A 85 10.05 -1.92 -1.74
C LEU A 85 10.36 -3.14 -0.88
N THR A 86 10.63 -2.91 0.40
CA THR A 86 10.96 -3.99 1.33
C THR A 86 9.67 -4.47 1.96
N VAL A 87 9.27 -5.70 1.63
CA VAL A 87 8.14 -6.39 2.24
C VAL A 87 8.63 -7.50 3.16
N ARG A 88 7.78 -7.87 4.10
CA ARG A 88 7.92 -9.05 4.93
C ARG A 88 6.77 -9.98 4.60
N HIS A 89 7.10 -11.15 4.09
CA HIS A 89 6.16 -12.21 3.82
C HIS A 89 5.61 -12.79 5.13
N SER A 90 4.41 -13.36 5.09
CA SER A 90 3.81 -14.03 6.25
C SER A 90 4.67 -15.18 6.79
N GLY A 91 5.55 -15.76 5.95
CA GLY A 91 6.53 -16.79 6.36
C GLY A 91 7.71 -16.24 7.17
N GLY A 92 7.76 -14.93 7.45
CA GLY A 92 8.79 -14.28 8.24
C GLY A 92 10.01 -13.78 7.45
N GLY A 93 10.14 -14.16 6.19
CA GLY A 93 11.19 -13.68 5.30
C GLY A 93 10.98 -12.24 4.83
N TYR A 94 12.08 -11.49 4.71
CA TYR A 94 12.09 -10.17 4.07
C TYR A 94 12.37 -10.35 2.59
N GLN A 95 11.57 -9.69 1.74
CA GLN A 95 11.75 -9.68 0.30
C GLN A 95 11.79 -8.24 -0.19
N GLN A 96 12.76 -7.92 -1.04
CA GLN A 96 12.84 -6.63 -1.70
C GLN A 96 12.26 -6.76 -3.11
N LEU A 97 11.17 -6.06 -3.35
CA LEU A 97 10.48 -6.00 -4.63
C LEU A 97 10.79 -4.66 -5.28
N THR A 98 11.06 -4.64 -6.57
CA THR A 98 11.19 -3.37 -7.29
C THR A 98 9.83 -3.03 -7.88
N VAL A 99 9.22 -1.93 -7.41
CA VAL A 99 7.94 -1.46 -7.92
C VAL A 99 8.09 -0.18 -8.70
N THR A 100 7.43 -0.10 -9.84
CA THR A 100 7.37 1.11 -10.65
C THR A 100 5.97 1.69 -10.48
N PRO A 101 5.79 2.79 -9.71
CA PRO A 101 4.47 3.38 -9.54
C PRO A 101 3.92 3.82 -10.89
N GLY A 102 2.67 3.45 -11.17
CA GLY A 102 1.99 3.77 -12.41
C GLY A 102 1.23 5.08 -12.30
N VAL A 103 0.85 5.65 -13.43
CA VAL A 103 -0.21 6.67 -13.49
C VAL A 103 -1.45 5.94 -13.96
N VAL A 104 -2.52 5.96 -13.16
CA VAL A 104 -3.85 5.57 -13.67
C VAL A 104 -4.38 6.80 -14.39
N THR A 105 -4.42 6.73 -15.72
CA THR A 105 -5.14 7.68 -16.58
C THR A 105 -6.56 7.22 -16.79
#